data_AF-A0A933BMG2-F1
#
_entry.id   AF-A0A933BMG2-F1
#
_cell.length_a   1.000
_cell.length_b   1.000
_cell.length_c   1.000
_cell.angle_alpha   90.00
_cell.angle_beta   90.00
_cell.angle_gamma   90.00
#
_symmetry.space_group_name_H-M   'P 1'
#
loop_
_entity.id
_entity.type
_entity.pdbx_description
1 polymer ?
#
loop_
_entity_poly.entity_id
_entity_poly.type
_entity_poly.pdbx_seq_one_letter_code
_entity_poly.pdbx_strand_id
1 'polypeptide(L)'
;MNKALRYAIFLFCGLLAPSSHAWDVSVVSQQTKPLSLEPGDPAWSQVAPVAVRLAPQKLLAPGGGGSVISVEVQSLRTQTDIYFRLRWADPKKDSKFELSDQFVDAAAVQFPLNAGQLPPPFMGAQGQPVNIWRWSAAMQEPDRFPQAYADYHRPDAIEKTVRYPDRPEDLVAEGFGTLGRRPSQAVEGNGAWSEGYWTVVLKRSLAVQGGAAFKNNTIVPVAFAVWDGSAGDRDGAKSFSVWQNLLLDRKVPTLAKNNIQRGRQVYARYGCAVCHGPAGKGGIPNPNAQIDPIPPLNRVAEGFTEEEVKTVVREGRIPGAKDPDGIQPQLWMNSWKNLMDEEELDALVDYLF
;
A
#
# COMPACT_ATOMS: atom_id res chain seq x y z
N MET A 1 -42.31 -15.98 40.05
CA MET A 1 -41.71 -14.77 40.66
C MET A 1 -40.44 -15.19 41.39
N ASN A 2 -39.22 -14.73 41.16
CA ASN A 2 -38.61 -13.83 40.19
C ASN A 2 -37.14 -14.30 40.07
N LYS A 3 -36.69 -14.71 38.87
CA LYS A 3 -35.28 -15.03 38.61
C LYS A 3 -34.55 -13.72 38.33
N ALA A 4 -33.66 -13.31 39.23
CA ALA A 4 -32.85 -12.11 39.02
C ALA A 4 -31.74 -12.40 38.00
N LEU A 5 -31.89 -11.77 36.84
CA LEU A 5 -31.01 -11.76 35.70
C LEU A 5 -29.71 -11.02 36.06
N ARG A 6 -28.59 -11.73 36.14
CA ARG A 6 -27.26 -11.12 36.29
C ARG A 6 -26.79 -10.66 34.91
N TYR A 7 -26.97 -9.38 34.61
CA TYR A 7 -26.32 -8.73 33.48
C TYR A 7 -24.81 -8.63 33.77
N ALA A 8 -24.01 -9.40 33.04
CA ALA A 8 -22.58 -9.17 32.94
C ALA A 8 -22.39 -7.90 32.11
N ILE A 9 -22.12 -6.79 32.78
CA ILE A 9 -21.65 -5.56 32.16
C ILE A 9 -20.23 -5.87 31.68
N PHE A 10 -20.09 -6.16 30.39
CA PHE A 10 -18.80 -6.05 29.72
C PHE A 10 -18.42 -4.57 29.78
N LEU A 11 -17.53 -4.24 30.71
CA LEU A 11 -16.80 -2.98 30.66
C LEU A 11 -16.02 -3.00 29.35
N PHE A 12 -16.56 -2.29 28.36
CA PHE A 12 -15.83 -1.83 27.19
C PHE A 12 -14.80 -0.84 27.73
N CYS A 13 -13.67 -1.37 28.20
CA CYS A 13 -12.49 -0.58 28.50
C CYS A 13 -12.03 -0.07 27.15
N GLY A 14 -12.49 1.12 26.78
CA GLY A 14 -11.99 1.86 25.64
C GLY A 14 -10.49 1.93 25.82
N LEU A 15 -9.78 1.08 25.07
CA LEU A 15 -8.40 1.32 24.73
C LEU A 15 -8.40 2.70 24.12
N LEU A 16 -7.97 3.69 24.92
CA LEU A 16 -7.43 4.92 24.40
C LEU A 16 -6.37 4.46 23.40
N ALA A 17 -6.74 4.41 22.12
CA ALA A 17 -5.79 4.31 21.06
C ALA A 17 -4.80 5.43 21.34
N PRO A 18 -3.51 5.14 21.58
CA PRO A 18 -2.54 6.22 21.61
C PRO A 18 -2.73 6.92 20.28
N SER A 19 -3.14 8.19 20.35
CA SER A 19 -3.24 9.10 19.22
C SER A 19 -1.83 9.32 18.71
N SER A 20 -1.31 8.29 18.04
CA SER A 20 -0.04 8.31 17.34
C SER A 20 -0.30 9.06 16.04
N HIS A 21 -0.34 10.39 16.17
CA HIS A 21 0.05 11.32 15.11
C HIS A 21 1.57 11.17 14.88
N ALA A 22 2.04 9.93 14.78
CA ALA A 22 3.44 9.63 14.50
C ALA A 22 3.57 9.65 12.98
N TRP A 23 4.00 10.81 12.49
CA TRP A 23 4.60 11.10 11.18
C TRP A 23 5.03 9.84 10.38
N ASP A 24 5.80 8.91 10.95
CA ASP A 24 6.11 7.59 10.36
C ASP A 24 5.44 6.44 11.12
N VAL A 25 4.54 5.69 10.47
CA VAL A 25 4.02 4.46 11.06
C VAL A 25 5.12 3.40 11.03
N SER A 26 5.44 2.84 12.20
CA SER A 26 6.45 1.78 12.34
C SER A 26 5.81 0.46 12.73
N VAL A 27 5.90 -0.52 11.84
CA VAL A 27 5.51 -1.91 12.08
C VAL A 27 6.72 -2.64 12.66
N VAL A 28 6.64 -3.07 13.93
CA VAL A 28 7.69 -3.85 14.57
C VAL A 28 7.50 -5.33 14.23
N SER A 29 8.52 -5.96 13.65
CA SER A 29 8.51 -7.41 13.42
C SER A 29 9.13 -8.14 14.62
N GLN A 30 8.26 -8.64 15.50
CA GLN A 30 8.68 -9.26 16.76
C GLN A 30 9.09 -10.73 16.57
N GLN A 31 10.15 -11.14 17.26
CA GLN A 31 10.60 -12.53 17.28
C GLN A 31 9.56 -13.45 17.92
N THR A 32 9.35 -14.60 17.31
CA THR A 32 8.40 -15.60 17.79
C THR A 32 8.82 -17.01 17.37
N LYS A 33 8.12 -18.02 17.89
CA LYS A 33 8.24 -19.40 17.43
C LYS A 33 7.53 -19.54 16.07
N PRO A 34 7.88 -20.54 15.23
CA PRO A 34 7.12 -20.81 14.01
C PRO A 34 5.62 -20.90 14.30
N LEU A 35 4.84 -20.21 13.47
CA LEU A 35 3.39 -20.11 13.57
C LEU A 35 2.74 -20.56 12.27
N SER A 36 1.47 -20.95 12.38
CA SER A 36 0.65 -21.35 11.25
C SER A 36 0.29 -20.16 10.35
N LEU A 37 -0.26 -20.45 9.17
CA LEU A 37 -0.84 -19.41 8.30
C LEU A 37 -2.27 -19.04 8.72
N GLU A 38 -2.82 -19.65 9.78
CA GLU A 38 -4.18 -19.35 10.22
C GLU A 38 -4.29 -17.92 10.76
N PRO A 39 -5.21 -17.09 10.24
CA PRO A 39 -5.37 -15.71 10.68
C PRO A 39 -5.71 -15.54 12.18
N GLY A 40 -6.20 -16.60 12.82
CA GLY A 40 -6.52 -16.67 14.25
C GLY A 40 -5.43 -17.28 15.14
N ASP A 41 -4.22 -17.53 14.61
CA ASP A 41 -3.13 -18.10 15.42
C ASP A 41 -2.86 -17.25 16.68
N PRO A 42 -2.83 -17.84 17.90
CA PRO A 42 -2.70 -17.09 19.14
C PRO A 42 -1.38 -16.31 19.26
N ALA A 43 -0.37 -16.65 18.46
CA ALA A 43 0.90 -15.93 18.44
C ALA A 43 0.73 -14.43 18.11
N TRP A 44 -0.31 -14.07 17.34
CA TRP A 44 -0.61 -12.67 17.00
C TRP A 44 -0.95 -11.80 18.22
N SER A 45 -1.29 -12.38 19.37
CA SER A 45 -1.47 -11.62 20.62
C SER A 45 -0.18 -11.02 21.19
N GLN A 46 1.00 -11.44 20.70
CA GLN A 46 2.31 -10.98 21.17
C GLN A 46 2.63 -9.55 20.74
N VAL A 47 2.05 -9.07 19.64
CA VAL A 47 2.33 -7.75 19.05
C VAL A 47 1.02 -7.02 18.82
N ALA A 48 0.92 -5.75 19.23
CA ALA A 48 -0.29 -4.96 18.97
C ALA A 48 -0.41 -4.65 17.46
N PRO A 49 -1.62 -4.65 16.89
CA PRO A 49 -1.84 -4.16 15.53
C PRO A 49 -1.55 -2.67 15.43
N VAL A 50 -0.95 -2.28 14.31
CA VAL A 50 -0.69 -0.89 13.97
C VAL A 50 -1.59 -0.50 12.81
N ALA A 51 -2.40 0.54 12.97
CA ALA A 51 -3.27 1.03 11.91
C ALA A 51 -2.47 1.85 10.90
N VAL A 52 -2.45 1.42 9.65
CA VAL A 52 -1.87 2.15 8.52
C VAL A 52 -3.01 2.79 7.73
N ARG A 53 -2.95 4.11 7.53
CA ARG A 53 -3.92 4.84 6.71
C ARG A 53 -3.70 4.56 5.22
N LEU A 54 -4.80 4.50 4.48
CA LEU A 54 -4.82 4.29 3.04
C LEU A 54 -5.50 5.47 2.34
N ALA A 55 -5.06 5.77 1.13
CA ALA A 55 -5.68 6.73 0.22
C ALA A 55 -6.13 6.05 -1.07
N PRO A 56 -7.15 6.60 -1.76
CA PRO A 56 -7.50 6.14 -3.10
C PRO A 56 -6.36 6.41 -4.09
N GLN A 57 -6.10 5.47 -4.99
CA GLN A 57 -5.27 5.75 -6.17
C GLN A 57 -6.06 6.70 -7.09
N LYS A 58 -5.50 7.89 -7.33
CA LYS A 58 -5.98 8.82 -8.37
C LYS A 58 -4.86 9.35 -9.26
N LEU A 59 -3.64 8.81 -9.17
CA LEU A 59 -2.47 9.32 -9.91
C LEU A 59 -2.55 9.05 -11.41
N LEU A 60 -3.13 7.91 -11.79
CA LEU A 60 -3.19 7.42 -13.17
C LEU A 60 -4.50 6.68 -13.37
N ALA A 61 -5.18 6.91 -14.49
CA ALA A 61 -6.38 6.16 -14.85
C ALA A 61 -6.06 4.68 -15.19
N PRO A 62 -6.95 3.72 -14.86
CA PRO A 62 -8.15 3.89 -14.06
C PRO A 62 -7.80 4.09 -12.57
N GLY A 63 -8.33 5.16 -11.98
CA GLY A 63 -8.25 5.38 -10.54
C GLY A 63 -9.31 4.59 -9.79
N GLY A 64 -9.21 4.52 -8.47
CA GLY A 64 -10.14 3.76 -7.62
C GLY A 64 -9.73 3.74 -6.16
N GLY A 65 -10.26 2.79 -5.40
CA GLY A 65 -10.09 2.72 -3.96
C GLY A 65 -10.80 3.81 -3.19
N GLY A 66 -10.41 3.92 -1.92
CA GLY A 66 -10.95 4.88 -0.96
C GLY A 66 -12.13 4.36 -0.15
N SER A 67 -12.72 3.21 -0.48
CA SER A 67 -13.71 2.54 0.38
C SER A 67 -13.04 1.97 1.63
N VAL A 68 -11.85 1.38 1.49
CA VAL A 68 -11.00 0.97 2.62
C VAL A 68 -10.00 2.07 2.94
N ILE A 69 -10.17 2.74 4.08
CA ILE A 69 -9.35 3.90 4.50
C ILE A 69 -8.21 3.54 5.47
N SER A 70 -8.20 2.31 5.99
CA SER A 70 -7.15 1.84 6.89
C SER A 70 -7.00 0.32 6.83
N VAL A 71 -5.80 -0.16 7.14
CA VAL A 71 -5.49 -1.57 7.36
C VAL A 71 -4.70 -1.71 8.66
N GLU A 72 -5.11 -2.63 9.51
CA GLU A 72 -4.37 -3.05 10.69
C GLU A 72 -3.26 -4.00 10.26
N VAL A 73 -2.03 -3.72 10.68
CA VAL A 73 -0.85 -4.51 10.32
C VAL A 73 -0.15 -5.01 11.57
N GLN A 74 0.19 -6.29 11.58
CA GLN A 74 1.11 -6.91 12.54
C GLN A 74 2.22 -7.64 11.77
N SER A 75 3.41 -7.71 12.37
CA SER A 75 4.48 -8.55 11.84
C SER A 75 5.12 -9.36 12.95
N LEU A 76 5.33 -10.63 12.64
CA LEU A 76 6.05 -11.59 13.46
C LEU A 76 7.12 -12.25 12.59
N ARG A 77 8.17 -12.76 13.22
CA ARG A 77 9.24 -13.47 12.51
C ARG A 77 9.90 -14.53 13.35
N THR A 78 10.48 -15.50 12.68
CA THR A 78 11.34 -16.52 13.27
C THR A 78 12.80 -16.23 12.90
N GLN A 79 13.68 -17.20 13.09
CA GLN A 79 15.05 -17.15 12.56
C GLN A 79 15.10 -17.29 11.03
N THR A 80 14.06 -17.83 10.40
CA THR A 80 14.05 -18.19 8.97
C THR A 80 12.97 -17.48 8.18
N ASP A 81 11.87 -17.07 8.80
CA ASP A 81 10.67 -16.59 8.12
C ASP A 81 10.14 -15.28 8.71
N ILE A 82 9.48 -14.49 7.87
CA ILE A 82 8.72 -13.31 8.27
C ILE A 82 7.26 -13.48 7.88
N TYR A 83 6.40 -12.96 8.73
CA TYR A 83 4.96 -13.03 8.63
C TYR A 83 4.38 -11.63 8.71
N PHE A 84 3.34 -11.38 7.92
CA PHE A 84 2.51 -10.18 7.99
C PHE A 84 1.07 -10.61 8.17
N ARG A 85 0.39 -10.02 9.16
CA ARG A 85 -1.05 -10.14 9.32
C ARG A 85 -1.68 -8.80 8.98
N LEU A 86 -2.57 -8.81 8.00
CA LEU A 86 -3.33 -7.65 7.53
C LEU A 86 -4.79 -7.86 7.90
N ARG A 87 -5.43 -6.84 8.48
CA ARG A 87 -6.86 -6.88 8.79
C ARG A 87 -7.52 -5.57 8.40
N TRP A 88 -8.64 -5.62 7.69
CA TRP A 88 -9.40 -4.44 7.29
C TRP A 88 -10.90 -4.72 7.37
N ALA A 89 -11.67 -3.66 7.56
CA ALA A 89 -13.12 -3.73 7.54
C ALA A 89 -13.61 -3.87 6.10
N ASP A 90 -14.49 -4.84 5.88
CA ASP A 90 -15.13 -5.12 4.61
C ASP A 90 -16.50 -5.77 4.86
N PRO A 91 -17.61 -5.03 4.69
CA PRO A 91 -18.93 -5.56 4.99
C PRO A 91 -19.34 -6.69 4.04
N LYS A 92 -18.67 -6.86 2.90
CA LYS A 92 -18.98 -7.90 1.93
C LYS A 92 -17.78 -8.85 1.81
N LYS A 93 -18.07 -10.11 1.51
CA LYS A 93 -17.06 -11.12 1.25
C LYS A 93 -17.00 -11.38 -0.25
N ASP A 94 -16.18 -10.63 -0.97
CA ASP A 94 -16.03 -10.78 -2.42
C ASP A 94 -14.87 -11.73 -2.73
N SER A 95 -15.18 -13.02 -2.77
CA SER A 95 -14.20 -14.11 -2.96
C SER A 95 -14.34 -14.85 -4.30
N LYS A 96 -15.26 -14.42 -5.16
CA LYS A 96 -15.61 -15.17 -6.37
C LYS A 96 -15.69 -14.26 -7.59
N PHE A 97 -15.28 -14.80 -8.73
CA PHE A 97 -15.53 -14.23 -10.05
C PHE A 97 -16.77 -14.92 -10.65
N GLU A 98 -17.99 -14.53 -10.24
CA GLU A 98 -19.22 -15.16 -10.77
C GLU A 98 -19.79 -14.40 -11.98
N LEU A 99 -19.60 -13.07 -12.06
CA LEU A 99 -20.10 -12.21 -13.14
C LEU A 99 -18.99 -11.28 -13.66
N SER A 100 -19.13 -10.78 -14.88
CA SER A 100 -18.13 -9.93 -15.56
C SER A 100 -17.88 -8.57 -14.89
N ASP A 101 -18.81 -8.11 -14.05
CA ASP A 101 -18.74 -6.86 -13.30
C ASP A 101 -18.36 -7.07 -11.81
N GLN A 102 -18.05 -8.30 -11.41
CA GLN A 102 -17.65 -8.63 -10.05
C GLN A 102 -16.13 -8.75 -9.94
N PHE A 103 -15.59 -8.12 -8.90
CA PHE A 103 -14.19 -8.21 -8.53
C PHE A 103 -14.06 -8.84 -7.16
N VAL A 104 -12.83 -9.23 -6.81
CA VAL A 104 -12.54 -9.92 -5.55
C VAL A 104 -11.70 -9.06 -4.65
N ASP A 105 -11.88 -9.26 -3.36
CA ASP A 105 -11.06 -8.61 -2.35
C ASP A 105 -9.61 -9.08 -2.46
N ALA A 106 -8.70 -8.16 -2.22
CA ALA A 106 -7.28 -8.45 -2.25
C ALA A 106 -6.52 -7.54 -1.30
N ALA A 107 -5.34 -8.00 -0.91
CA ALA A 107 -4.41 -7.20 -0.14
C ALA A 107 -2.98 -7.47 -0.61
N ALA A 108 -2.12 -6.45 -0.51
CA ALA A 108 -0.73 -6.58 -0.90
C ALA A 108 0.21 -5.88 0.08
N VAL A 109 1.43 -6.43 0.16
CA VAL A 109 2.56 -5.83 0.86
C VAL A 109 3.69 -5.62 -0.15
N GLN A 110 4.30 -4.44 -0.13
CA GLN A 110 5.35 -4.04 -1.07
C GLN A 110 6.62 -3.67 -0.33
N PHE A 111 7.78 -4.00 -0.93
CA PHE A 111 9.11 -3.70 -0.42
C PHE A 111 10.04 -3.24 -1.56
N PRO A 112 11.03 -2.37 -1.31
CA PRO A 112 12.11 -2.14 -2.24
C PRO A 112 12.94 -3.42 -2.47
N LEU A 113 13.38 -3.65 -3.71
CA LEU A 113 14.33 -4.73 -4.01
C LEU A 113 15.79 -4.31 -3.79
N ASN A 114 16.12 -3.06 -4.11
CA ASN A 114 17.47 -2.53 -3.99
C ASN A 114 17.66 -1.84 -2.63
N ALA A 115 18.56 -2.37 -1.80
CA ALA A 115 18.86 -1.78 -0.50
C ALA A 115 19.50 -0.39 -0.64
N GLY A 116 19.12 0.54 0.24
CA GLY A 116 19.68 1.90 0.28
C GLY A 116 19.10 2.87 -0.76
N GLN A 117 18.25 2.40 -1.66
CA GLN A 117 17.43 3.25 -2.52
C GLN A 117 15.98 3.13 -2.08
N LEU A 118 15.31 4.27 -1.87
CA LEU A 118 13.88 4.31 -1.62
C LEU A 118 13.17 4.57 -2.97
N PRO A 119 12.69 3.53 -3.67
CA PRO A 119 11.85 3.71 -4.85
C PRO A 119 10.60 4.50 -4.50
N PRO A 120 9.88 5.08 -5.47
CA PRO A 120 8.53 5.54 -5.24
C PRO A 120 7.60 4.42 -4.73
N PRO A 121 6.63 4.73 -3.84
CA PRO A 121 5.69 3.75 -3.32
C PRO A 121 4.69 3.26 -4.38
N PHE A 122 4.62 3.92 -5.55
CA PHE A 122 3.73 3.56 -6.64
C PHE A 122 4.34 2.52 -7.58
N MET A 123 4.71 1.38 -6.99
CA MET A 123 5.27 0.23 -7.72
C MET A 123 6.67 0.48 -8.31
N GLY A 124 7.43 1.41 -7.73
CA GLY A 124 8.81 1.70 -8.13
C GLY A 124 8.94 2.66 -9.31
N ALA A 125 10.12 2.61 -9.93
CA ALA A 125 10.47 3.34 -11.15
C ALA A 125 11.57 2.57 -11.89
N GLN A 126 11.90 2.98 -13.11
CA GLN A 126 12.96 2.35 -13.91
C GLN A 126 14.28 2.25 -13.11
N GLY A 127 14.84 1.04 -12.99
CA GLY A 127 16.05 0.78 -12.21
C GLY A 127 15.89 0.86 -10.68
N GLN A 128 14.67 1.15 -10.20
CA GLN A 128 14.28 1.15 -8.79
C GLN A 128 13.12 0.17 -8.56
N PRO A 129 13.37 -1.14 -8.72
CA PRO A 129 12.34 -2.16 -8.62
C PRO A 129 11.81 -2.35 -7.19
N VAL A 130 10.57 -2.80 -7.11
CA VAL A 130 9.91 -3.26 -5.89
C VAL A 130 9.48 -4.72 -6.01
N ASN A 131 9.41 -5.41 -4.87
CA ASN A 131 8.81 -6.73 -4.72
C ASN A 131 7.46 -6.59 -4.02
N ILE A 132 6.41 -7.17 -4.60
CA ILE A 132 5.04 -7.08 -4.11
C ILE A 132 4.52 -8.49 -3.83
N TRP A 133 3.96 -8.71 -2.66
CA TRP A 133 3.27 -9.95 -2.28
C TRP A 133 1.78 -9.67 -2.29
N ARG A 134 1.03 -10.34 -3.15
CA ARG A 134 -0.40 -10.08 -3.32
C ARG A 134 -1.22 -11.31 -2.98
N TRP A 135 -2.09 -11.19 -1.99
CA TRP A 135 -3.13 -12.16 -1.69
C TRP A 135 -4.45 -11.76 -2.36
N SER A 136 -5.27 -12.75 -2.72
CA SER A 136 -6.61 -12.54 -3.25
C SER A 136 -7.61 -13.47 -2.55
N ALA A 137 -8.80 -12.95 -2.25
CA ALA A 137 -9.90 -13.72 -1.69
C ALA A 137 -10.35 -14.89 -2.58
N ALA A 138 -10.08 -14.81 -3.89
CA ALA A 138 -10.29 -15.90 -4.83
C ALA A 138 -9.52 -17.19 -4.47
N MET A 139 -8.43 -17.08 -3.70
CA MET A 139 -7.68 -18.23 -3.20
C MET A 139 -8.48 -19.10 -2.22
N GLN A 140 -9.54 -18.56 -1.62
CA GLN A 140 -10.41 -19.29 -0.70
C GLN A 140 -11.41 -20.20 -1.44
N GLU A 141 -11.39 -20.19 -2.78
CA GLU A 141 -12.33 -20.89 -3.66
C GLU A 141 -11.58 -21.76 -4.69
N PRO A 142 -10.74 -22.73 -4.26
CA PRO A 142 -9.74 -23.39 -5.12
C PRO A 142 -10.32 -24.23 -6.29
N ASP A 143 -11.58 -24.64 -6.25
CA ASP A 143 -12.11 -25.68 -7.15
C ASP A 143 -13.03 -25.19 -8.30
N ARG A 144 -13.11 -23.88 -8.57
CA ARG A 144 -14.40 -23.41 -9.13
C ARG A 144 -14.62 -23.50 -10.64
N PHE A 145 -13.64 -23.41 -11.55
CA PHE A 145 -13.90 -23.60 -13.00
C PHE A 145 -12.65 -24.02 -13.80
N PRO A 146 -12.57 -25.25 -14.36
CA PRO A 146 -11.50 -25.66 -15.26
C PRO A 146 -11.43 -24.83 -16.56
N GLN A 147 -12.48 -24.09 -16.91
CA GLN A 147 -12.58 -23.27 -18.13
C GLN A 147 -13.37 -21.98 -17.87
N ALA A 148 -12.77 -20.99 -17.21
CA ALA A 148 -13.28 -19.62 -17.31
C ALA A 148 -12.51 -18.88 -18.41
N TYR A 149 -13.19 -18.01 -19.16
CA TYR A 149 -12.60 -17.06 -20.09
C TYR A 149 -12.31 -15.79 -19.29
N ALA A 150 -11.04 -15.48 -19.02
CA ALA A 150 -10.67 -14.26 -18.29
C ALA A 150 -10.53 -13.08 -19.25
N ASP A 151 -11.05 -11.93 -18.82
CA ASP A 151 -10.92 -10.62 -19.46
C ASP A 151 -9.52 -9.98 -19.26
N TYR A 152 -8.51 -10.82 -19.02
CA TYR A 152 -7.12 -10.39 -18.96
C TYR A 152 -6.62 -10.20 -20.39
N HIS A 153 -6.57 -8.97 -20.86
CA HIS A 153 -5.93 -8.66 -22.15
C HIS A 153 -4.39 -8.80 -22.00
N ARG A 154 -3.89 -10.02 -22.18
CA ARG A 154 -2.49 -10.30 -22.57
C ARG A 154 -2.50 -10.90 -23.98
N PRO A 155 -1.90 -10.25 -24.98
CA PRO A 155 -1.84 -10.74 -26.37
C PRO A 155 -1.24 -12.15 -26.53
N ASP A 156 -0.54 -12.64 -25.51
CA ASP A 156 0.29 -13.84 -25.49
C ASP A 156 -0.21 -14.93 -24.52
N ALA A 157 -1.31 -14.71 -23.78
CA ALA A 157 -1.84 -15.67 -22.82
C ALA A 157 -2.99 -16.51 -23.38
N ILE A 158 -2.68 -17.56 -24.15
CA ILE A 158 -3.64 -18.63 -24.44
C ILE A 158 -3.47 -19.73 -23.38
N GLU A 159 -3.82 -19.44 -22.13
CA GLU A 159 -4.13 -20.51 -21.18
C GLU A 159 -5.62 -20.82 -21.30
N LYS A 160 -5.94 -22.03 -21.77
CA LYS A 160 -7.33 -22.53 -21.92
C LYS A 160 -8.04 -22.81 -20.58
N THR A 161 -7.37 -22.55 -19.47
CA THR A 161 -7.84 -22.75 -18.11
C THR A 161 -7.48 -21.53 -17.29
N VAL A 162 -8.46 -20.75 -16.82
CA VAL A 162 -8.22 -19.77 -15.75
C VAL A 162 -7.86 -20.54 -14.49
N ARG A 163 -6.57 -20.55 -14.15
CA ARG A 163 -6.13 -21.02 -12.84
C ARG A 163 -6.38 -19.92 -11.84
N TYR A 164 -7.33 -20.15 -10.95
CA TYR A 164 -7.47 -19.36 -9.73
C TYR A 164 -6.14 -19.44 -8.95
N PRO A 165 -5.67 -18.34 -8.34
CA PRO A 165 -4.48 -18.39 -7.52
C PRO A 165 -4.71 -19.37 -6.37
N ASP A 166 -3.83 -20.37 -6.23
CA ASP A 166 -3.83 -21.33 -5.11
C ASP A 166 -2.96 -20.86 -3.93
N ARG A 167 -2.22 -19.77 -4.15
CA ARG A 167 -1.28 -19.13 -3.22
C ARG A 167 -1.12 -17.64 -3.58
N PRO A 168 -0.57 -16.80 -2.69
CA PRO A 168 -0.32 -15.40 -2.99
C PRO A 168 0.67 -15.25 -4.15
N GLU A 169 0.56 -14.16 -4.91
CA GLU A 169 1.48 -13.84 -6.00
C GLU A 169 2.75 -13.14 -5.48
N ASP A 170 3.92 -13.55 -5.99
CA ASP A 170 5.22 -12.92 -5.75
C ASP A 170 5.63 -12.13 -7.01
N LEU A 171 5.45 -10.82 -6.92
CA LEU A 171 5.46 -9.90 -8.06
C LEU A 171 6.64 -8.94 -7.99
N VAL A 172 6.99 -8.38 -9.15
CA VAL A 172 8.02 -7.34 -9.33
C VAL A 172 7.48 -6.23 -10.23
N ALA A 173 7.88 -4.98 -9.94
CA ALA A 173 7.55 -3.83 -10.78
C ALA A 173 8.66 -2.78 -10.72
N GLU A 174 8.79 -2.00 -11.80
CA GLU A 174 9.68 -0.85 -11.99
C GLU A 174 8.87 0.38 -12.46
N GLY A 175 7.72 0.62 -11.84
CA GLY A 175 6.79 1.70 -12.14
C GLY A 175 5.48 1.23 -12.76
N PHE A 176 4.59 2.18 -13.06
CA PHE A 176 3.26 1.91 -13.61
C PHE A 176 3.34 1.07 -14.91
N GLY A 177 2.47 0.08 -15.03
CA GLY A 177 2.37 -0.78 -16.22
C GLY A 177 3.44 -1.86 -16.37
N THR A 178 4.39 -1.96 -15.43
CA THR A 178 5.52 -2.92 -15.52
C THR A 178 5.34 -4.18 -14.65
N LEU A 179 4.19 -4.33 -14.01
CA LEU A 179 3.94 -5.42 -13.05
C LEU A 179 4.10 -6.80 -13.71
N GLY A 180 5.02 -7.59 -13.16
CA GLY A 180 5.29 -8.95 -13.61
C GLY A 180 5.40 -9.92 -12.44
N ARG A 181 5.38 -11.22 -12.75
CA ARG A 181 5.67 -12.28 -11.78
C ARG A 181 7.17 -12.44 -11.65
N ARG A 182 7.65 -12.69 -10.43
CA ARG A 182 9.04 -13.12 -10.22
C ARG A 182 9.22 -14.56 -10.72
N PRO A 183 10.42 -14.94 -11.23
CA PRO A 183 10.69 -16.32 -11.66
C PRO A 183 10.55 -17.34 -10.53
N SER A 184 10.88 -16.93 -9.29
CA SER A 184 10.70 -17.74 -8.09
C SER A 184 9.48 -17.23 -7.32
N GLN A 185 8.50 -18.10 -7.15
CA GLN A 185 7.35 -17.90 -6.27
C GLN A 185 7.66 -18.48 -4.88
N ALA A 186 7.85 -17.61 -3.88
CA ALA A 186 8.25 -18.01 -2.53
C ALA A 186 7.27 -17.58 -1.43
N VAL A 187 6.14 -16.95 -1.79
CA VAL A 187 5.18 -16.41 -0.83
C VAL A 187 4.08 -17.44 -0.59
N GLU A 188 3.81 -17.68 0.68
CA GLU A 188 2.69 -18.47 1.17
C GLU A 188 1.70 -17.55 1.87
N GLY A 189 0.43 -17.94 1.95
CA GLY A 189 -0.54 -17.17 2.72
C GLY A 189 -1.92 -17.79 2.78
N ASN A 190 -2.69 -17.35 3.77
CA ASN A 190 -4.07 -17.73 3.97
C ASN A 190 -4.89 -16.51 4.39
N GLY A 191 -6.21 -16.55 4.23
CA GLY A 191 -7.10 -15.47 4.64
C GLY A 191 -8.44 -15.99 5.14
N ALA A 192 -9.06 -15.25 6.04
CA ALA A 192 -10.37 -15.56 6.58
C ALA A 192 -11.21 -14.28 6.64
N TRP A 193 -12.48 -14.40 6.27
CA TRP A 193 -13.47 -13.33 6.45
C TRP A 193 -14.41 -13.72 7.59
N SER A 194 -14.62 -12.81 8.53
CA SER A 194 -15.55 -12.99 9.64
C SER A 194 -16.04 -11.64 10.14
N GLU A 195 -17.34 -11.54 10.41
CA GLU A 195 -17.98 -10.37 11.05
C GLU A 195 -17.66 -9.02 10.36
N GLY A 196 -17.61 -9.02 9.02
CA GLY A 196 -17.34 -7.79 8.26
C GLY A 196 -15.87 -7.37 8.25
N TYR A 197 -14.94 -8.32 8.46
CA TYR A 197 -13.51 -8.08 8.34
C TYR A 197 -12.84 -9.21 7.58
N TRP A 198 -11.91 -8.85 6.70
CA TRP A 198 -10.87 -9.75 6.24
C TRP A 198 -9.70 -9.75 7.20
N THR A 199 -9.11 -10.93 7.42
CA THR A 199 -7.81 -11.08 8.05
C THR A 199 -6.96 -12.02 7.20
N VAL A 200 -5.80 -11.54 6.76
CA VAL A 200 -4.89 -12.23 5.84
C VAL A 200 -3.54 -12.40 6.50
N VAL A 201 -2.94 -13.58 6.36
CA VAL A 201 -1.56 -13.86 6.77
C VAL A 201 -0.73 -14.17 5.54
N LEU A 202 0.35 -13.44 5.36
CA LEU A 202 1.39 -13.67 4.35
C LEU A 202 2.67 -14.11 5.04
N LYS A 203 3.36 -15.10 4.47
CA LYS A 203 4.64 -15.62 4.95
C LYS A 203 5.62 -15.70 3.80
N ARG A 204 6.87 -15.38 4.09
CA ARG A 204 8.00 -15.70 3.22
C ARG A 204 9.26 -15.94 4.07
N SER A 205 10.17 -16.77 3.59
CA SER A 205 11.50 -16.86 4.21
C SER A 205 12.25 -15.52 4.15
N LEU A 206 13.04 -15.21 5.19
CA LEU A 206 13.82 -13.98 5.32
C LEU A 206 14.85 -13.84 4.19
N ALA A 207 15.47 -14.96 3.81
CA ALA A 207 16.41 -15.05 2.71
C ALA A 207 15.74 -15.71 1.50
N VAL A 208 15.68 -14.97 0.38
CA VAL A 208 15.22 -15.48 -0.91
C VAL A 208 16.04 -14.82 -2.01
N GLN A 209 16.43 -15.59 -3.02
CA GLN A 209 17.19 -15.06 -4.15
C GLN A 209 16.32 -14.13 -4.99
N GLY A 210 16.81 -12.90 -5.23
CA GLY A 210 16.15 -11.91 -6.09
C GLY A 210 14.82 -11.36 -5.55
N GLY A 211 14.53 -11.54 -4.27
CA GLY A 211 13.37 -10.93 -3.58
C GLY A 211 13.82 -9.92 -2.53
N ALA A 212 12.87 -9.25 -1.88
CA ALA A 212 13.19 -8.28 -0.83
C ALA A 212 14.05 -8.90 0.28
N ALA A 213 15.05 -8.17 0.78
CA ALA A 213 15.96 -8.69 1.80
C ALA A 213 15.53 -8.24 3.21
N PHE A 214 15.32 -9.20 4.12
CA PHE A 214 15.02 -8.93 5.52
C PHE A 214 16.22 -9.31 6.38
N LYS A 215 17.06 -8.31 6.70
CA LYS A 215 18.23 -8.50 7.56
C LYS A 215 17.92 -8.01 8.97
N ASN A 216 18.41 -8.72 9.98
CA ASN A 216 18.30 -8.25 11.36
C ASN A 216 18.97 -6.88 11.54
N ASN A 217 18.49 -6.11 12.52
CA ASN A 217 18.96 -4.75 12.83
C ASN A 217 18.81 -3.75 11.66
N THR A 218 17.80 -3.92 10.82
CA THR A 218 17.51 -3.02 9.70
C THR A 218 16.11 -2.41 9.78
N ILE A 219 15.93 -1.31 9.06
CA ILE A 219 14.63 -0.73 8.75
C ILE A 219 14.38 -1.04 7.29
N VAL A 220 13.29 -1.73 6.99
CA VAL A 220 12.88 -2.06 5.62
C VAL A 220 11.65 -1.20 5.28
N PRO A 221 11.69 -0.38 4.23
CA PRO A 221 10.49 0.31 3.78
C PRO A 221 9.41 -0.69 3.37
N VAL A 222 8.18 -0.48 3.83
CA VAL A 222 7.02 -1.33 3.53
C VAL A 222 5.82 -0.48 3.16
N ALA A 223 5.08 -0.86 2.12
CA ALA A 223 3.83 -0.21 1.73
C ALA A 223 2.72 -1.26 1.56
N PHE A 224 1.47 -0.82 1.68
CA PHE A 224 0.31 -1.70 1.67
C PHE A 224 -0.69 -1.24 0.62
N ALA A 225 -1.45 -2.20 0.08
CA ALA A 225 -2.62 -1.91 -0.74
C ALA A 225 -3.74 -2.88 -0.43
N VAL A 226 -4.98 -2.40 -0.56
CA VAL A 226 -6.21 -3.17 -0.37
C VAL A 226 -7.15 -2.86 -1.54
N TRP A 227 -7.80 -3.90 -2.04
CA TRP A 227 -8.84 -3.83 -3.06
C TRP A 227 -10.13 -4.35 -2.43
N ASP A 228 -11.20 -3.56 -2.54
CA ASP A 228 -12.57 -3.92 -2.21
C ASP A 228 -13.32 -4.28 -3.50
N GLY A 229 -13.63 -5.57 -3.65
CA GLY A 229 -14.25 -6.10 -4.86
C GLY A 229 -15.63 -5.50 -5.12
N SER A 230 -16.40 -5.22 -4.06
CA SER A 230 -17.71 -4.58 -4.14
C SER A 230 -17.66 -3.12 -4.60
N ALA A 231 -16.56 -2.41 -4.29
CA ALA A 231 -16.30 -1.06 -4.76
C ALA A 231 -15.77 -1.02 -6.21
N GLY A 232 -15.57 -2.17 -6.84
CA GLY A 232 -15.05 -2.26 -8.20
C GLY A 232 -13.53 -2.24 -8.29
N ASP A 233 -12.82 -2.33 -7.16
CA ASP A 233 -11.36 -2.23 -7.13
C ASP A 233 -10.71 -3.43 -7.82
N ARG A 234 -9.73 -3.13 -8.69
CA ARG A 234 -8.89 -4.11 -9.40
C ARG A 234 -7.65 -3.42 -9.94
N ASP A 235 -6.58 -4.17 -10.20
CA ASP A 235 -5.36 -3.65 -10.80
C ASP A 235 -4.82 -2.38 -10.09
N GLY A 236 -4.82 -1.24 -10.78
CA GLY A 236 -4.42 0.07 -10.24
C GLY A 236 -5.48 0.76 -9.38
N ALA A 237 -6.77 0.41 -9.54
CA ALA A 237 -7.88 0.92 -8.75
C ALA A 237 -7.88 0.24 -7.38
N LYS A 238 -7.31 0.91 -6.38
CA LYS A 238 -7.09 0.37 -5.04
C LYS A 238 -6.88 1.47 -4.00
N SER A 239 -7.09 1.12 -2.75
CA SER A 239 -6.58 1.87 -1.61
C SER A 239 -5.12 1.53 -1.36
N PHE A 240 -4.25 2.53 -1.14
CA PHE A 240 -2.81 2.32 -0.96
C PHE A 240 -2.22 3.19 0.17
N SER A 241 -1.11 2.75 0.77
CA SER A 241 -0.31 3.56 1.70
C SER A 241 0.94 4.13 1.03
N VAL A 242 1.46 5.24 1.55
CA VAL A 242 2.87 5.61 1.33
C VAL A 242 3.81 4.63 2.03
N TRP A 243 5.12 4.77 1.84
CA TRP A 243 6.09 3.96 2.57
C TRP A 243 5.95 4.15 4.08
N GLN A 244 6.02 3.04 4.80
CA GLN A 244 6.08 2.92 6.25
C GLN A 244 7.37 2.20 6.63
N ASN A 245 7.68 2.16 7.92
CA ASN A 245 8.89 1.48 8.40
C ASN A 245 8.56 0.09 8.92
N LEU A 246 9.20 -0.95 8.40
CA LEU A 246 9.27 -2.26 9.04
C LEU A 246 10.56 -2.35 9.86
N LEU A 247 10.43 -2.53 11.17
CA LEU A 247 11.55 -2.60 12.10
C LEU A 247 11.91 -4.06 12.41
N LEU A 248 13.15 -4.44 12.10
CA LEU A 248 13.72 -5.76 12.41
C LEU A 248 14.81 -5.61 13.48
N ASP A 249 14.52 -5.97 14.74
CA ASP A 249 15.41 -5.77 15.90
C ASP A 249 15.93 -4.34 16.06
N ARG A 250 15.12 -3.36 15.64
CA ARG A 250 15.53 -1.97 15.58
C ARG A 250 14.53 -1.10 16.31
N LYS A 251 15.03 -0.09 17.01
CA LYS A 251 14.18 0.97 17.57
C LYS A 251 13.64 1.83 16.44
N VAL A 252 12.49 2.44 16.68
CA VAL A 252 11.92 3.47 15.80
C VAL A 252 13.00 4.53 15.54
N PRO A 253 13.29 4.88 14.28
CA PRO A 253 14.29 5.88 13.97
C PRO A 253 13.94 7.23 14.60
N THR A 254 14.94 7.92 15.14
CA THR A 254 14.78 9.30 15.61
C THR A 254 14.63 10.22 14.40
N LEU A 255 13.69 11.16 14.49
CA LEU A 255 13.50 12.21 13.51
C LEU A 255 14.78 12.97 13.21
N ALA A 256 14.97 13.35 11.95
CA ALA A 256 15.98 14.34 11.61
C ALA A 256 15.67 15.66 12.32
N LYS A 257 16.68 16.28 12.94
CA LYS A 257 16.49 17.53 13.70
C LYS A 257 16.23 18.75 12.81
N ASN A 258 16.56 18.66 11.52
CA ASN A 258 16.44 19.74 10.55
C ASN A 258 15.21 19.51 9.67
N ASN A 259 14.31 20.49 9.60
CA ASN A 259 13.10 20.41 8.78
C ASN A 259 13.37 20.21 7.29
N ILE A 260 14.41 20.81 6.71
CA ILE A 260 14.77 20.60 5.30
C ILE A 260 15.10 19.12 5.04
N GLN A 261 15.80 18.48 5.98
CA GLN A 261 16.12 17.06 5.88
C GLN A 261 14.88 16.18 6.08
N ARG A 262 13.98 16.56 7.00
CA ARG A 262 12.68 15.90 7.17
C ARG A 262 11.83 16.02 5.91
N GLY A 263 11.72 17.21 5.33
CA GLY A 263 10.98 17.46 4.10
C GLY A 263 11.49 16.66 2.92
N ARG A 264 12.81 16.52 2.78
CA ARG A 264 13.41 15.63 1.78
C ARG A 264 12.99 14.17 1.99
N GLN A 265 12.88 13.70 3.24
CA GLN A 265 12.41 12.35 3.55
C GLN A 265 10.92 12.20 3.22
N VAL A 266 10.08 13.19 3.58
CA VAL A 266 8.66 13.23 3.21
C VAL A 266 8.51 13.18 1.69
N TYR A 267 9.24 14.00 0.95
CA TYR A 267 9.25 14.03 -0.52
C TYR A 267 9.52 12.64 -1.14
N ALA A 268 10.47 11.90 -0.58
CA ALA A 268 10.81 10.55 -1.05
C ALA A 268 9.75 9.50 -0.62
N ARG A 269 9.31 9.54 0.64
CA ARG A 269 8.36 8.60 1.24
C ARG A 269 6.99 8.65 0.55
N TYR A 270 6.54 9.85 0.21
CA TYR A 270 5.28 10.11 -0.49
C TYR A 270 5.41 9.94 -2.01
N GLY A 271 6.62 9.69 -2.54
CA GLY A 271 6.82 9.45 -3.97
C GLY A 271 6.63 10.67 -4.86
N CYS A 272 6.75 11.89 -4.32
CA CYS A 272 6.54 13.14 -5.07
C CYS A 272 7.40 13.19 -6.35
N ALA A 273 8.58 12.57 -6.31
CA ALA A 273 9.52 12.47 -7.42
C ALA A 273 8.97 11.75 -8.67
N VAL A 274 7.94 10.91 -8.55
CA VAL A 274 7.37 10.19 -9.71
C VAL A 274 6.79 11.15 -10.74
N CYS A 275 6.20 12.24 -10.28
CA CYS A 275 5.62 13.26 -11.14
C CYS A 275 6.50 14.52 -11.18
N HIS A 276 7.07 14.93 -10.05
CA HIS A 276 7.82 16.18 -9.94
C HIS A 276 9.33 16.00 -10.05
N GLY A 277 9.81 14.80 -10.43
CA GLY A 277 11.22 14.51 -10.68
C GLY A 277 12.10 14.48 -9.42
N PRO A 278 13.33 13.97 -9.51
CA PRO A 278 14.26 13.97 -8.39
C PRO A 278 14.52 15.39 -7.86
N ALA A 279 14.34 15.58 -6.56
CA ALA A 279 14.47 16.87 -5.88
C ALA A 279 13.59 17.99 -6.48
N GLY A 280 12.42 17.66 -7.03
CA GLY A 280 11.47 18.66 -7.51
C GLY A 280 11.88 19.31 -8.84
N LYS A 281 12.75 18.70 -9.64
CA LYS A 281 13.21 19.29 -10.91
C LYS A 281 12.19 19.22 -12.06
N GLY A 282 11.06 18.53 -11.86
CA GLY A 282 10.02 18.33 -12.87
C GLY A 282 10.49 17.51 -14.06
N GLY A 283 9.87 17.75 -15.21
CA GLY A 283 10.32 17.18 -16.49
C GLY A 283 9.65 15.86 -16.89
N ILE A 284 8.70 15.38 -16.08
CA ILE A 284 7.88 14.21 -16.44
C ILE A 284 6.79 14.66 -17.42
N PRO A 285 6.71 14.08 -18.63
CA PRO A 285 5.67 14.43 -19.60
C PRO A 285 4.27 14.09 -19.08
N ASN A 286 3.31 14.97 -19.35
CA ASN A 286 1.89 14.72 -19.15
C ASN A 286 1.13 15.19 -20.39
N PRO A 287 1.10 14.38 -21.46
CA PRO A 287 0.53 14.78 -22.74
C PRO A 287 -0.88 15.37 -22.60
N ASN A 288 -1.14 16.42 -23.39
CA ASN A 288 -2.37 17.22 -23.38
C ASN A 288 -2.66 17.99 -22.08
N ALA A 289 -1.82 17.96 -21.04
CA ALA A 289 -1.99 18.84 -19.88
C ALA A 289 -1.70 20.30 -20.24
N GLN A 290 -2.45 21.24 -19.63
CA GLN A 290 -2.23 22.69 -19.74
C GLN A 290 -0.78 23.08 -19.46
N ILE A 291 -0.15 22.42 -18.49
CA ILE A 291 1.27 22.54 -18.15
C ILE A 291 1.91 21.19 -18.42
N ASP A 292 2.80 21.14 -19.41
CA ASP A 292 3.53 19.94 -19.84
C ASP A 292 4.95 20.36 -20.28
N PRO A 293 6.03 19.77 -19.72
CA PRO A 293 6.03 18.72 -18.69
C PRO A 293 5.50 19.21 -17.33
N ILE A 294 5.27 18.26 -16.41
CA ILE A 294 4.91 18.55 -15.03
C ILE A 294 5.93 19.55 -14.44
N PRO A 295 5.47 20.67 -13.86
CA PRO A 295 6.34 21.78 -13.51
C PRO A 295 7.33 21.40 -12.39
N PRO A 296 8.52 22.03 -12.39
CA PRO A 296 9.46 21.90 -11.29
C PRO A 296 8.86 22.48 -10.00
N LEU A 297 9.09 21.79 -8.89
CA LEU A 297 8.80 22.26 -7.55
C LEU A 297 9.98 22.99 -6.89
N ASN A 298 11.20 22.87 -7.41
CA ASN A 298 12.40 23.47 -6.80
C ASN A 298 12.55 24.99 -7.02
N ARG A 299 11.53 25.64 -7.57
CA ARG A 299 11.43 27.10 -7.77
C ARG A 299 10.06 27.65 -7.36
N VAL A 300 9.29 26.91 -6.57
CA VAL A 300 7.93 27.31 -6.19
C VAL A 300 7.91 28.62 -5.40
N ALA A 301 8.96 28.88 -4.61
CA ALA A 301 9.14 30.11 -3.85
C ALA A 301 9.18 31.39 -4.73
N GLU A 302 9.44 31.27 -6.04
CA GLU A 302 9.48 32.41 -6.95
C GLU A 302 8.08 32.96 -7.30
N GLY A 303 7.02 32.18 -7.07
CA GLY A 303 5.67 32.54 -7.52
C GLY A 303 4.51 32.07 -6.64
N PHE A 304 4.79 31.36 -5.55
CA PHE A 304 3.77 30.86 -4.63
C PHE A 304 4.16 31.17 -3.19
N THR A 305 3.15 31.40 -2.35
CA THR A 305 3.28 31.39 -0.90
C THR A 305 3.29 29.96 -0.37
N GLU A 306 3.85 29.76 0.82
CA GLU A 306 3.86 28.45 1.48
C GLU A 306 2.44 27.86 1.63
N GLU A 307 1.45 28.67 2.04
CA GLU A 307 0.07 28.20 2.22
C GLU A 307 -0.63 27.83 0.91
N GLU A 308 -0.31 28.50 -0.20
CA GLU A 308 -0.80 28.07 -1.53
C GLU A 308 -0.23 26.70 -1.90
N VAL A 309 1.06 26.46 -1.64
CA VAL A 309 1.68 25.14 -1.86
C VAL A 309 1.06 24.09 -0.94
N LYS A 310 0.86 24.39 0.35
CA LYS A 310 0.18 23.48 1.29
C LYS A 310 -1.23 23.12 0.83
N THR A 311 -1.99 24.11 0.33
CA THR A 311 -3.35 23.89 -0.18
C THR A 311 -3.34 22.91 -1.35
N VAL A 312 -2.44 23.10 -2.32
CA VAL A 312 -2.27 22.17 -3.45
C VAL A 312 -1.89 20.76 -2.99
N VAL A 313 -1.03 20.63 -1.98
CA VAL A 313 -0.66 19.31 -1.43
C VAL A 313 -1.84 18.64 -0.72
N ARG A 314 -2.61 19.38 0.08
CA ARG A 314 -3.77 18.84 0.80
C ARG A 314 -4.86 18.38 -0.18
N GLU A 315 -5.20 19.21 -1.16
CA GLU A 315 -6.33 18.98 -2.06
C GLU A 315 -5.99 18.12 -3.28
N GLY A 316 -4.71 18.05 -3.65
CA GLY A 316 -4.28 17.48 -4.92
C GLY A 316 -4.61 18.41 -6.08
N ARG A 317 -4.40 17.92 -7.31
CA ARG A 317 -4.64 18.71 -8.53
C ARG A 317 -4.91 17.81 -9.72
N ILE A 318 -6.02 18.08 -10.40
CA ILE A 318 -6.31 17.52 -11.73
C ILE A 318 -5.93 18.59 -12.76
N PRO A 319 -4.95 18.34 -13.65
CA PRO A 319 -4.59 19.30 -14.67
C PRO A 319 -5.71 19.44 -15.71
N GLY A 320 -5.99 20.67 -16.14
CA GLY A 320 -6.86 20.91 -17.29
C GLY A 320 -6.21 20.40 -18.59
N ALA A 321 -7.02 20.07 -19.58
CA ALA A 321 -6.57 19.72 -20.92
C ALA A 321 -6.28 20.97 -21.78
N LYS A 322 -5.30 20.89 -22.68
CA LYS A 322 -5.06 21.91 -23.73
C LYS A 322 -6.12 21.80 -24.83
N ASP A 323 -6.38 20.57 -25.26
CA ASP A 323 -7.44 20.21 -26.21
C ASP A 323 -8.50 19.37 -25.46
N PRO A 324 -9.72 19.89 -25.26
CA PRO A 324 -10.81 19.15 -24.61
C PRO A 324 -11.22 17.86 -25.34
N ASP A 325 -11.05 17.82 -26.66
CA ASP A 325 -11.37 16.67 -27.51
C ASP A 325 -10.18 15.70 -27.64
N GLY A 326 -9.01 16.08 -27.13
CA GLY A 326 -7.81 15.29 -27.10
C GLY A 326 -7.80 14.21 -26.00
N ILE A 327 -6.73 13.41 -25.97
CA ILE A 327 -6.49 12.43 -24.90
C ILE A 327 -6.42 13.17 -23.56
N GLN A 328 -7.25 12.79 -22.60
CA GLN A 328 -7.22 13.42 -21.28
C GLN A 328 -5.84 13.31 -20.62
N PRO A 329 -5.36 14.33 -19.89
CA PRO A 329 -4.12 14.24 -19.12
C PRO A 329 -4.13 12.99 -18.23
N GLN A 330 -3.06 12.21 -18.32
CA GLN A 330 -3.02 10.88 -17.70
C GLN A 330 -2.55 10.93 -16.25
N LEU A 331 -1.70 11.90 -15.91
CA LEU A 331 -1.16 12.05 -14.56
C LEU A 331 -1.89 13.14 -13.78
N TRP A 332 -2.42 12.77 -12.62
CA TRP A 332 -3.04 13.70 -11.66
C TRP A 332 -2.28 13.67 -10.33
N MET A 333 -2.43 14.72 -9.53
CA MET A 333 -1.88 14.78 -8.19
C MET A 333 -2.95 14.38 -7.18
N ASN A 334 -2.68 13.32 -6.42
CA ASN A 334 -3.55 12.90 -5.31
C ASN A 334 -3.70 14.01 -4.25
N SER A 335 -4.84 14.00 -3.57
CA SER A 335 -5.01 14.69 -2.28
C SER A 335 -4.21 13.97 -1.20
N TRP A 336 -3.31 14.67 -0.50
CA TRP A 336 -2.51 14.09 0.58
C TRP A 336 -3.07 14.30 1.99
N LYS A 337 -4.12 15.12 2.15
CA LYS A 337 -4.67 15.52 3.46
C LYS A 337 -5.02 14.37 4.43
N ASN A 338 -5.32 13.18 3.92
CA ASN A 338 -5.70 12.03 4.74
C ASN A 338 -4.50 11.19 5.18
N LEU A 339 -3.38 11.29 4.47
CA LEU A 339 -2.15 10.54 4.75
C LEU A 339 -1.09 11.39 5.45
N MET A 340 -0.99 12.67 5.07
CA MET A 340 0.02 13.61 5.55
C MET A 340 -0.50 14.43 6.71
N ASP A 341 0.26 14.44 7.81
CA ASP A 341 -0.01 15.36 8.91
C ASP A 341 0.60 16.75 8.68
N GLU A 342 0.23 17.72 9.52
CA GLU A 342 0.65 19.11 9.37
C GLU A 342 2.16 19.30 9.60
N GLU A 343 2.80 18.50 10.47
CA GLU A 343 4.25 18.60 10.67
C GLU A 343 5.03 18.08 9.45
N GLU A 344 4.55 17.01 8.83
CA GLU A 344 5.10 16.49 7.58
C GLU A 344 4.92 17.47 6.43
N LEU A 345 3.76 18.10 6.36
CA LEU A 345 3.43 19.10 5.34
C LEU A 345 4.30 20.35 5.50
N ASP A 346 4.44 20.86 6.71
CA ASP A 346 5.34 21.99 7.02
C ASP A 346 6.78 21.64 6.65
N ALA A 347 7.29 20.48 7.06
CA ALA A 347 8.63 20.06 6.71
C ALA A 347 8.82 19.89 5.19
N LEU A 348 7.82 19.35 4.47
CA LEU A 348 7.85 19.23 3.02
C LEU A 348 7.95 20.61 2.36
N VAL A 349 7.16 21.57 2.82
CA VAL A 349 7.18 22.94 2.28
C VAL A 349 8.51 23.63 2.60
N ASP A 350 9.04 23.48 3.82
CA ASP A 350 10.39 23.95 4.19
C ASP A 350 11.50 23.40 3.28
N TYR A 351 11.29 22.22 2.68
CA TYR A 351 12.25 21.63 1.73
C TYR A 351 12.07 22.15 0.29
N LEU A 352 10.89 22.63 -0.07
CA LEU A 352 10.58 23.13 -1.41
C LEU A 352 10.89 24.63 -1.58
N PHE A 353 10.89 25.38 -0.48
CA PHE A 353 11.30 26.78 -0.38
C PHE A 353 12.79 26.89 -0.03
#